data_AF-A0A7J5W7G8-F1
#
_entry.id   AF-A0A7J5W7G8-F1
#
_cell.length_a   1.000
_cell.length_b   1.000
_cell.length_c   1.000
_cell.angle_alpha   90.00
_cell.angle_beta   90.00
_cell.angle_gamma   90.00
#
_symmetry.space_group_name_H-M   'P 1'
#
loop_
_entity.id
_entity.type
_entity.pdbx_description
1 polymer ?
#
loop_
_entity_poly.entity_id
_entity_poly.type
_entity_poly.pdbx_seq_one_letter_code
_entity_poly.pdbx_strand_id
1 'polypeptide(L)'
;MSGAVSATRAAAPAAGRASTLALVHADWRRMRGTWLLPLTVLGPLGVTLLGVVLFLLRGEYMVGSFISGEKTGWQVVIDQIDMVHVFAIALGAALIASMIVDVEHRSDTWKQMFGLPVSRARSYAVKFAWGAGLLAVSSALMAVGYAGIMVWQDLGPLPWGNLARVAWMPWVAVLPLFALQLLLSALMKNQALPLAVGIIAPMFGMVMSEIPAWLPWRLVSEAMTVAVGGAGAVGPGETLSGLSPTQIAAASGAWVLVFVTVGAVVLARREIR
;
A
#
# COMPACT_ATOMS: atom_id res chain seq x y z
N MET A 1 -53.42 45.75 -24.47
CA MET A 1 -52.21 45.73 -23.62
C MET A 1 -52.03 44.32 -23.10
N SER A 2 -51.25 43.48 -23.77
CA SER A 2 -50.93 42.12 -23.33
C SER A 2 -49.41 42.00 -23.31
N GLY A 3 -48.83 41.99 -22.11
CA GLY A 3 -47.39 41.93 -21.90
C GLY A 3 -46.90 40.50 -22.03
N ALA A 4 -46.19 40.20 -23.12
CA ALA A 4 -45.43 38.97 -23.25
C ALA A 4 -44.16 39.08 -22.39
N VAL A 5 -44.14 38.43 -21.24
CA VAL A 5 -42.92 38.22 -20.45
C VAL A 5 -42.13 37.10 -21.12
N SER A 6 -41.15 37.47 -21.94
CA SER A 6 -40.15 36.52 -22.44
C SER A 6 -39.23 36.13 -21.29
N ALA A 7 -39.43 34.94 -20.73
CA ALA A 7 -38.47 34.34 -19.82
C ALA A 7 -37.24 33.89 -20.65
N THR A 8 -36.24 34.77 -20.76
CA THR A 8 -34.89 34.39 -21.16
C THR A 8 -34.35 33.39 -20.14
N ARG A 9 -34.45 32.10 -20.48
CA ARG A 9 -33.83 31.00 -19.75
C ARG A 9 -32.32 31.15 -19.93
N ALA A 10 -31.67 31.85 -19.01
CA ALA A 10 -30.21 31.93 -18.96
C ALA A 10 -29.67 30.50 -18.93
N ALA A 11 -28.91 30.12 -19.95
CA ALA A 11 -28.21 28.85 -20.00
C ALA A 11 -27.28 28.79 -18.77
N ALA A 12 -27.51 27.82 -17.89
CA ALA A 12 -26.60 27.56 -16.78
C ALA A 12 -25.19 27.35 -17.34
N PRO A 13 -24.16 28.02 -16.81
CA PRO A 13 -22.80 27.87 -17.30
C PRO A 13 -22.42 26.39 -17.22
N ALA A 14 -21.87 25.85 -18.31
CA ALA A 14 -21.38 24.48 -18.38
C ALA A 14 -20.45 24.24 -17.18
N ALA A 15 -20.89 23.42 -16.23
CA ALA A 15 -20.17 23.20 -14.99
C ALA A 15 -18.76 22.71 -15.32
N GLY A 16 -17.75 23.55 -15.06
CA GLY A 16 -16.36 23.24 -15.34
C GLY A 16 -15.94 22.01 -14.53
N ARG A 17 -15.34 21.01 -15.19
CA ARG A 17 -14.87 19.79 -14.52
C ARG A 17 -13.94 20.16 -13.36
N ALA A 18 -14.18 19.60 -12.18
CA ALA A 18 -13.34 19.88 -11.01
C ALA A 18 -11.85 19.58 -11.31
N SER A 19 -10.96 20.48 -10.89
CA SER A 19 -9.52 20.31 -11.05
C SER A 19 -9.01 19.13 -10.21
N THR A 20 -7.91 18.49 -10.63
CA THR A 20 -7.31 17.38 -9.87
C THR A 20 -6.94 17.81 -8.44
N LEU A 21 -6.44 19.05 -8.28
CA LEU A 21 -6.11 19.62 -6.97
C LEU A 21 -7.34 19.74 -6.06
N ALA A 22 -8.49 20.14 -6.61
CA ALA A 22 -9.73 20.20 -5.84
C ALA A 22 -10.17 18.81 -5.35
N LEU A 23 -9.96 17.76 -6.15
CA LEU A 23 -10.23 16.38 -5.76
C LEU A 23 -9.29 15.89 -4.66
N VAL A 24 -7.98 16.13 -4.81
CA VAL A 24 -6.98 15.78 -3.79
C VAL A 24 -7.32 16.42 -2.45
N HIS A 25 -7.64 17.71 -2.46
CA HIS A 25 -7.98 18.44 -1.25
C HIS A 25 -9.32 18.02 -0.64
N ALA A 26 -10.31 17.68 -1.48
CA ALA A 26 -11.57 17.13 -1.00
C ALA A 26 -11.38 15.77 -0.30
N ASP A 27 -10.61 14.86 -0.90
CA ASP A 27 -10.31 13.54 -0.34
C ASP A 27 -9.52 13.67 0.97
N TRP A 28 -8.52 14.56 1.04
CA TRP A 28 -7.78 14.84 2.28
C TRP A 28 -8.69 15.22 3.45
N ARG A 29 -9.64 16.15 3.22
CA ARG A 29 -10.57 16.61 4.26
C ARG A 29 -11.45 15.48 4.79
N ARG A 30 -11.78 14.50 3.95
CA ARG A 30 -12.55 13.32 4.36
C ARG A 30 -11.68 12.34 5.13
N MET A 31 -10.48 12.05 4.64
CA MET A 31 -9.59 11.05 5.23
C MET A 31 -9.07 11.48 6.62
N ARG A 32 -8.78 12.77 6.83
CA ARG A 32 -8.17 13.26 8.09
C ARG A 32 -8.99 13.03 9.36
N GLY A 33 -10.30 12.85 9.23
CA GLY A 33 -11.21 12.60 10.35
C GLY A 33 -11.45 11.12 10.63
N THR A 34 -10.68 10.22 10.01
CA THR A 34 -10.93 8.77 10.06
C THR A 34 -9.76 8.02 10.66
N TRP A 35 -9.98 6.73 10.94
CA TRP A 35 -8.95 5.84 11.49
C TRP A 35 -7.81 5.52 10.51
N LEU A 36 -7.88 6.02 9.27
CA LEU A 36 -6.91 5.74 8.21
C LEU A 36 -5.54 6.36 8.50
N LEU A 37 -5.47 7.59 9.03
CA LEU A 37 -4.19 8.20 9.42
C LEU A 37 -3.58 7.53 10.66
N PRO A 38 -4.32 7.29 11.77
CA PRO A 38 -3.80 6.51 12.88
C PRO A 38 -3.29 5.14 12.46
N LEU A 39 -4.04 4.40 11.63
CA LEU A 39 -3.63 3.07 11.16
C LEU A 39 -2.28 3.11 10.40
N THR A 40 -2.07 4.14 9.58
CA THR A 40 -0.83 4.34 8.81
C THR A 40 0.40 4.44 9.71
N VAL A 41 0.23 4.94 10.94
CA VAL A 41 1.31 5.08 11.94
C VAL A 41 1.35 3.88 12.89
N LEU A 42 0.19 3.43 13.38
CA LEU A 42 0.07 2.34 14.34
C LEU A 42 0.53 0.99 13.76
N GLY A 43 0.31 0.73 12.48
CA GLY A 43 0.79 -0.50 11.82
C GLY A 43 2.32 -0.65 11.92
N PRO A 44 3.10 0.29 11.38
CA PRO A 44 4.56 0.31 11.51
C PRO A 44 5.07 0.29 12.95
N LEU A 45 4.41 1.02 13.85
CA LEU A 45 4.75 1.00 15.27
C LEU A 45 4.53 -0.39 15.87
N GLY A 46 3.44 -1.08 15.50
CA GLY A 46 3.18 -2.44 15.92
C GLY A 46 4.24 -3.43 15.43
N VAL A 47 4.69 -3.29 14.18
CA VAL A 47 5.80 -4.11 13.63
C VAL A 47 7.11 -3.84 14.38
N THR A 48 7.42 -2.57 14.65
CA THR A 48 8.62 -2.18 15.39
C THR A 48 8.58 -2.71 16.82
N LEU A 49 7.43 -2.57 17.50
CA LEU A 49 7.23 -3.07 18.85
C LEU A 49 7.34 -4.59 18.90
N LEU A 50 6.81 -5.31 17.90
CA LEU A 50 6.99 -6.74 17.80
C LEU A 50 8.48 -7.10 17.67
N GLY A 51 9.25 -6.37 16.86
CA GLY A 51 10.71 -6.53 16.77
C GLY A 51 11.39 -6.34 18.13
N VAL A 52 11.06 -5.28 18.86
CA VAL A 52 11.56 -5.04 20.22
C VAL A 52 11.22 -6.21 21.15
N VAL A 53 9.97 -6.67 21.16
CA VAL A 53 9.54 -7.82 21.99
C VAL A 53 10.31 -9.07 21.63
N LEU A 54 10.50 -9.36 20.34
CA LEU A 54 11.25 -10.54 19.91
C LEU A 54 12.73 -10.45 20.31
N PHE A 55 13.33 -9.26 20.29
CA PHE A 55 14.67 -9.03 20.85
C PHE A 55 14.71 -9.22 22.37
N LEU A 56 13.68 -8.80 23.11
CA LEU A 56 13.62 -9.04 24.55
C LEU A 56 13.50 -10.54 24.88
N LEU A 57 12.81 -11.31 24.03
CA LEU A 57 12.59 -12.74 24.24
C LEU A 57 13.73 -13.63 23.75
N ARG A 58 14.48 -13.20 22.72
CA ARG A 58 15.51 -14.01 22.03
C ARG A 58 16.86 -13.30 21.90
N GLY A 59 17.04 -12.19 22.60
CA GLY A 59 18.17 -11.28 22.45
C GLY A 59 19.53 -11.93 22.66
N GLU A 60 19.66 -12.85 23.61
CA GLU A 60 20.93 -13.54 23.88
C GLU A 60 21.44 -14.33 22.66
N TYR A 61 20.55 -15.04 21.96
CA TYR A 61 20.89 -15.75 20.73
C TYR A 61 21.24 -14.78 19.59
N MET A 62 20.45 -13.71 19.47
CA MET A 62 20.57 -12.73 18.39
C MET A 62 21.84 -11.91 18.50
N VAL A 63 22.11 -11.34 19.68
CA VAL A 63 23.32 -10.58 19.97
C VAL A 63 24.54 -11.50 19.99
N GLY A 64 24.40 -12.76 20.41
CA GLY A 64 25.45 -13.77 20.32
C GLY A 64 25.99 -13.94 18.90
N SER A 65 25.10 -13.99 17.90
CA SER A 65 25.50 -14.09 16.48
C SER A 65 26.16 -12.82 15.92
N PHE A 66 25.92 -11.66 16.53
CA PHE A 66 26.61 -10.42 16.21
C PHE A 66 28.00 -10.37 16.84
N ILE A 67 28.10 -10.70 18.13
CA ILE A 67 29.37 -10.70 18.89
C ILE A 67 30.35 -11.73 18.32
N SER A 68 29.86 -12.90 17.87
CA SER A 68 30.70 -13.93 17.24
C SER A 68 31.22 -13.53 15.85
N GLY A 69 30.71 -12.43 15.28
CA GLY A 69 31.04 -11.99 13.92
C GLY A 69 30.37 -12.82 12.82
N GLU A 70 29.43 -13.71 13.16
CA GLU A 70 28.69 -14.52 12.18
C GLU A 70 27.72 -13.67 11.36
N LYS A 71 27.06 -12.71 12.01
CA LYS A 71 26.08 -11.81 11.38
C LYS A 71 26.43 -10.35 11.61
N THR A 72 26.18 -9.53 10.60
CA THR A 72 26.17 -8.07 10.77
C THR A 72 24.96 -7.65 11.60
N GLY A 73 25.04 -6.50 12.29
CA GLY A 73 23.91 -5.99 13.06
C GLY A 73 22.63 -5.77 12.26
N TRP A 74 22.79 -5.43 10.97
CA TRP A 74 21.69 -5.38 10.00
C TRP A 74 20.98 -6.73 9.85
N GLN A 75 21.75 -7.79 9.63
CA GLN A 75 21.24 -9.15 9.46
C GLN A 75 20.53 -9.64 10.73
N VAL A 76 21.07 -9.32 11.91
CA VAL A 76 20.44 -9.68 13.18
C VAL A 76 19.05 -9.07 13.33
N VAL A 77 18.88 -7.80 12.94
CA VAL A 77 17.56 -7.16 12.98
C VAL A 77 16.67 -7.75 11.89
N ILE A 78 17.09 -7.74 10.64
CA ILE A 78 16.21 -8.00 9.50
C ILE A 78 15.71 -9.44 9.41
N ASP A 79 16.53 -10.44 9.77
CA ASP A 79 16.16 -11.87 9.75
C ASP A 79 14.97 -12.21 10.67
N GLN A 80 14.63 -11.31 11.60
CA GLN A 80 13.52 -11.49 12.54
C GLN A 80 12.21 -10.90 12.05
N ILE A 81 12.28 -9.82 11.27
CA ILE A 81 11.15 -8.91 10.99
C ILE A 81 10.82 -8.86 9.50
N ASP A 82 11.61 -9.49 8.64
CA ASP A 82 11.45 -9.46 7.19
C ASP A 82 10.10 -10.01 6.72
N MET A 83 9.72 -11.20 7.18
CA MET A 83 8.42 -11.81 6.90
C MET A 83 7.28 -10.98 7.51
N VAL A 84 7.50 -10.43 8.70
CA VAL A 84 6.53 -9.54 9.36
C VAL A 84 6.33 -8.28 8.53
N HIS A 85 7.39 -7.71 7.94
CA HIS A 85 7.31 -6.54 7.06
C HIS A 85 6.45 -6.85 5.83
N VAL A 86 6.74 -7.95 5.13
CA VAL A 86 5.99 -8.39 3.94
C VAL A 86 4.51 -8.54 4.26
N PHE A 87 4.19 -9.20 5.37
CA PHE A 87 2.81 -9.39 5.80
C PHE A 87 2.15 -8.04 6.18
N ALA A 88 2.84 -7.22 6.98
CA ALA A 88 2.30 -5.97 7.48
C ALA A 88 2.03 -4.96 6.36
N ILE A 89 2.93 -4.83 5.37
CA ILE A 89 2.73 -3.89 4.26
C ILE A 89 1.58 -4.33 3.35
N ALA A 90 1.43 -5.63 3.11
CA ALA A 90 0.36 -6.18 2.29
C ALA A 90 -1.01 -6.12 2.99
N LEU A 91 -1.04 -6.40 4.30
CA LEU A 91 -2.22 -6.19 5.14
C LEU A 91 -2.59 -4.69 5.21
N GLY A 92 -1.60 -3.82 5.35
CA GLY A 92 -1.78 -2.37 5.30
C GLY A 92 -2.41 -1.92 3.98
N ALA A 93 -1.96 -2.47 2.85
CA ALA A 93 -2.57 -2.21 1.55
C ALA A 93 -4.03 -2.66 1.50
N ALA A 94 -4.33 -3.86 2.03
CA ALA A 94 -5.70 -4.38 2.09
C ALA A 94 -6.65 -3.46 2.89
N LEU A 95 -6.20 -3.06 4.07
CA LEU A 95 -6.97 -2.21 5.00
C LEU A 95 -7.12 -0.79 4.47
N ILE A 96 -6.04 -0.14 4.03
CA ILE A 96 -6.09 1.23 3.51
C ILE A 96 -7.02 1.30 2.30
N ALA A 97 -6.94 0.36 1.36
CA ALA A 97 -7.85 0.33 0.20
C ALA A 97 -9.32 0.20 0.62
N SER A 98 -9.61 -0.71 1.56
CA SER A 98 -10.97 -0.91 2.07
C SER A 98 -11.48 0.35 2.77
N MET A 99 -10.67 1.00 3.61
CA MET A 99 -11.05 2.20 4.33
C MET A 99 -11.26 3.40 3.41
N ILE A 100 -10.41 3.60 2.41
CA ILE A 100 -10.57 4.68 1.41
C ILE A 100 -11.94 4.55 0.73
N VAL A 101 -12.33 3.33 0.36
CA VAL A 101 -13.61 3.09 -0.32
C VAL A 101 -14.80 3.14 0.66
N ASP A 102 -14.64 2.64 1.87
CA ASP A 102 -15.67 2.69 2.92
C ASP A 102 -16.02 4.13 3.30
N VAL A 103 -15.03 5.03 3.38
CA VAL A 103 -15.26 6.47 3.55
C VAL A 103 -16.19 7.01 2.47
N GLU A 104 -15.98 6.62 1.21
CA GLU A 104 -16.79 7.06 0.06
C GLU A 104 -18.22 6.46 0.08
N HIS A 105 -18.36 5.21 0.53
CA HIS A 105 -19.67 4.57 0.69
C HIS A 105 -20.50 5.22 1.80
N ARG A 106 -19.88 5.55 2.94
CA ARG A 106 -20.57 6.16 4.08
C ARG A 106 -20.97 7.61 3.84
N SER A 107 -20.17 8.35 3.08
CA SER A 107 -20.45 9.77 2.79
C SER A 107 -21.49 9.97 1.69
N ASP A 108 -22.19 8.91 1.26
CA ASP A 108 -23.17 8.86 0.16
C ASP A 108 -22.69 9.63 -1.08
N THR A 109 -21.36 9.73 -1.24
CA THR A 109 -20.77 10.73 -2.14
C THR A 109 -20.90 10.30 -3.58
N TRP A 110 -21.01 8.99 -3.82
CA TRP A 110 -21.46 8.48 -5.10
C TRP A 110 -22.75 9.16 -5.56
N LYS A 111 -23.71 9.42 -4.66
CA LYS A 111 -24.97 10.13 -4.97
C LYS A 111 -24.76 11.62 -5.23
N GLN A 112 -23.91 12.28 -4.44
CA GLN A 112 -23.59 13.71 -4.61
C GLN A 112 -22.73 14.00 -5.86
N MET A 113 -21.90 13.03 -6.27
CA MET A 113 -21.08 13.11 -7.49
C MET A 113 -21.90 13.07 -8.77
N PHE A 114 -23.14 12.56 -8.75
CA PHE A 114 -24.03 12.64 -9.94
C PHE A 114 -24.50 14.07 -10.23
N GLY A 115 -24.34 15.02 -9.29
CA GLY A 115 -24.66 16.44 -9.51
C GLY A 115 -23.47 17.31 -9.93
N LEU A 116 -22.25 16.77 -9.96
CA LEU A 116 -21.02 17.53 -10.23
C LEU A 116 -20.26 16.97 -11.45
N PRO A 117 -19.59 17.83 -12.25
CA PRO A 117 -18.82 17.41 -13.43
C PRO A 117 -17.47 16.76 -13.03
N VAL A 118 -17.48 15.71 -12.21
CA VAL A 118 -16.27 15.03 -11.75
C VAL A 118 -16.08 13.72 -12.51
N SER A 119 -14.93 13.55 -13.15
CA SER A 119 -14.54 12.27 -13.76
C SER A 119 -14.27 11.23 -12.67
N ARG A 120 -15.03 10.13 -12.67
CA ARG A 120 -14.84 8.99 -11.75
C ARG A 120 -13.46 8.34 -11.92
N ALA A 121 -12.98 8.25 -13.15
CA ALA A 121 -11.62 7.78 -13.46
C ALA A 121 -10.55 8.64 -12.77
N ARG A 122 -10.68 9.97 -12.82
CA ARG A 122 -9.76 10.89 -12.13
C ARG A 122 -9.85 10.74 -10.61
N SER A 123 -11.05 10.59 -10.05
CA SER A 123 -11.23 10.35 -8.62
C SER A 123 -10.58 9.02 -8.19
N TYR A 124 -10.71 7.97 -8.99
CA TYR A 124 -10.07 6.68 -8.72
C TYR A 124 -8.54 6.77 -8.71
N ALA A 125 -7.94 7.47 -9.68
CA ALA A 125 -6.50 7.71 -9.73
C ALA A 125 -5.99 8.52 -8.52
N VAL A 126 -6.75 9.52 -8.07
CA VAL A 126 -6.43 10.30 -6.85
C VAL A 126 -6.47 9.42 -5.60
N LYS A 127 -7.46 8.52 -5.48
CA LYS A 127 -7.55 7.55 -4.38
C LYS A 127 -6.38 6.58 -4.36
N PHE A 128 -5.97 6.11 -5.53
CA PHE A 128 -4.77 5.29 -5.65
C PHE A 128 -3.53 6.04 -5.17
N ALA A 129 -3.34 7.30 -5.60
CA ALA A 129 -2.20 8.12 -5.19
C ALA A 129 -2.17 8.37 -3.66
N TRP A 130 -3.33 8.61 -3.03
CA TRP A 130 -3.42 8.75 -1.58
C TRP A 130 -2.98 7.49 -0.85
N GLY A 131 -3.53 6.32 -1.20
CA GLY A 131 -3.15 5.07 -0.54
C GLY A 131 -1.70 4.67 -0.80
N ALA A 132 -1.18 4.90 -2.01
CA ALA A 132 0.23 4.70 -2.32
C ALA A 132 1.13 5.59 -1.43
N GLY A 133 0.77 6.85 -1.22
CA GLY A 133 1.50 7.76 -0.33
C GLY A 133 1.43 7.36 1.15
N LEU A 134 0.28 6.88 1.62
CA LEU A 134 0.15 6.38 3.00
C LEU A 134 0.98 5.12 3.22
N LEU A 135 0.97 4.18 2.28
CA LEU A 135 1.82 2.99 2.33
C LEU A 135 3.31 3.34 2.30
N ALA A 136 3.70 4.38 1.53
CA ALA A 136 5.07 4.89 1.53
C ALA A 136 5.49 5.37 2.93
N VAL A 137 4.63 6.17 3.58
CA VAL A 137 4.86 6.63 4.95
C VAL A 137 4.97 5.44 5.90
N SER A 138 4.07 4.45 5.80
CA SER A 138 4.12 3.26 6.64
C SER A 138 5.43 2.48 6.46
N SER A 139 5.87 2.26 5.22
CA SER A 139 7.11 1.52 4.96
C SER A 139 8.36 2.28 5.42
N ALA A 140 8.39 3.60 5.23
CA ALA A 140 9.45 4.45 5.76
C ALA A 140 9.50 4.42 7.30
N LEU A 141 8.34 4.47 7.98
CA LEU A 141 8.26 4.37 9.43
C LEU A 141 8.76 3.01 9.95
N MET A 142 8.49 1.91 9.24
CA MET A 142 9.05 0.61 9.58
C MET A 142 10.58 0.62 9.49
N ALA A 143 11.15 1.17 8.41
CA ALA A 143 12.60 1.29 8.26
C ALA A 143 13.23 2.16 9.38
N VAL A 144 12.58 3.26 9.78
CA VAL A 144 12.99 4.06 10.93
C VAL A 144 12.94 3.25 12.22
N GLY A 145 11.90 2.44 12.42
CA GLY A 145 11.79 1.51 13.54
C GLY A 145 12.95 0.53 13.61
N TYR A 146 13.37 -0.03 12.47
CA TYR A 146 14.50 -0.96 12.40
C TYR A 146 15.82 -0.28 12.73
N ALA A 147 16.04 0.94 12.24
CA ALA A 147 17.17 1.76 12.65
C ALA A 147 17.14 2.03 14.17
N GLY A 148 15.96 2.30 14.74
CA GLY A 148 15.77 2.47 16.18
C GLY A 148 16.18 1.22 16.98
N ILE A 149 15.82 0.03 16.52
CA ILE A 149 16.23 -1.23 17.14
C ILE A 149 17.76 -1.41 17.07
N MET A 150 18.39 -1.12 15.93
CA MET A 150 19.86 -1.20 15.79
C MET A 150 20.58 -0.27 16.77
N VAL A 151 20.10 0.97 16.90
CA VAL A 151 20.67 1.95 17.85
C VAL A 151 20.43 1.51 19.29
N TRP A 152 19.25 0.99 19.61
CA TRP A 152 18.92 0.53 20.96
C TRP A 152 19.80 -0.65 21.41
N GLN A 153 20.14 -1.55 20.49
CA GLN A 153 20.94 -2.75 20.76
C GLN A 153 22.44 -2.59 20.46
N ASP A 154 22.89 -1.39 20.11
CA ASP A 154 24.28 -1.08 19.73
C ASP A 154 24.84 -2.04 18.66
N LEU A 155 24.05 -2.32 17.63
CA LEU A 155 24.37 -3.30 16.58
C LEU A 155 25.28 -2.73 15.47
N GLY A 156 26.15 -1.78 15.83
CA GLY A 156 27.07 -1.12 14.89
C GLY A 156 26.41 -0.04 14.02
N PRO A 157 27.12 0.42 12.95
CA PRO A 157 26.69 1.57 12.16
C PRO A 157 25.43 1.30 11.34
N LEU A 158 24.59 2.33 11.20
CA LEU A 158 23.35 2.22 10.43
C LEU A 158 23.61 2.04 8.92
N PRO A 159 23.10 0.96 8.30
CA PRO A 159 23.28 0.70 6.88
C PRO A 159 22.24 1.48 6.06
N TRP A 160 22.44 2.78 5.90
CA TRP A 160 21.49 3.69 5.22
C TRP A 160 21.00 3.17 3.85
N GLY A 161 21.88 2.52 3.09
CA GLY A 161 21.53 1.89 1.82
C GLY A 161 20.51 0.76 1.96
N ASN A 162 20.68 -0.13 2.96
CA ASN A 162 19.75 -1.22 3.20
C ASN A 162 18.44 -0.71 3.80
N LEU A 163 18.50 0.27 4.71
CA LEU A 163 17.31 0.94 5.26
C LEU A 163 16.46 1.57 4.14
N ALA A 164 17.08 2.23 3.18
CA ALA A 164 16.38 2.76 2.01
C ALA A 164 15.78 1.64 1.14
N ARG A 165 16.50 0.53 0.92
CA ARG A 165 15.98 -0.60 0.13
C ARG A 165 14.74 -1.21 0.78
N VAL A 166 14.75 -1.48 2.09
CA VAL A 166 13.58 -2.05 2.79
C VAL A 166 12.42 -1.09 2.92
N ALA A 167 12.65 0.23 2.85
CA ALA A 167 11.59 1.24 2.84
C ALA A 167 10.90 1.34 1.48
N TRP A 168 11.65 1.21 0.38
CA TRP A 168 11.13 1.58 -0.95
C TRP A 168 10.82 0.37 -1.83
N MET A 169 11.58 -0.72 -1.74
CA MET A 169 11.35 -1.89 -2.59
C MET A 169 10.03 -2.61 -2.27
N PRO A 170 9.75 -2.99 -1.00
CA PRO A 170 8.46 -3.60 -0.66
C PRO A 170 7.29 -2.65 -0.93
N TRP A 171 7.49 -1.34 -0.75
CA TRP A 171 6.48 -0.32 -1.06
C TRP A 171 6.09 -0.34 -2.54
N VAL A 172 7.05 -0.29 -3.47
CA VAL A 172 6.74 -0.38 -4.91
C VAL A 172 6.06 -1.71 -5.22
N ALA A 173 6.55 -2.79 -4.62
CA ALA A 173 6.05 -4.14 -4.85
C ALA A 173 4.62 -4.39 -4.38
N VAL A 174 4.15 -3.67 -3.35
CA VAL A 174 2.78 -3.83 -2.83
C VAL A 174 1.75 -3.03 -3.63
N LEU A 175 2.15 -2.04 -4.43
CA LEU A 175 1.22 -1.19 -5.19
C LEU A 175 0.27 -1.95 -6.13
N PRO A 176 0.68 -3.02 -6.82
CA PRO A 176 -0.22 -3.90 -7.56
C PRO A 176 -1.36 -4.48 -6.71
N LEU A 177 -1.02 -5.02 -5.53
CA LEU A 177 -2.01 -5.60 -4.62
C LEU A 177 -2.93 -4.52 -4.07
N PHE A 178 -2.39 -3.34 -3.75
CA PHE A 178 -3.18 -2.18 -3.36
C PHE A 178 -4.15 -1.75 -4.48
N ALA A 179 -3.69 -1.68 -5.73
CA ALA A 179 -4.53 -1.32 -6.87
C ALA A 179 -5.65 -2.33 -7.13
N LEU A 180 -5.32 -3.63 -7.05
CA LEU A 180 -6.28 -4.72 -7.16
C LEU A 180 -7.31 -4.66 -6.02
N GLN A 181 -6.85 -4.46 -4.79
CA GLN A 181 -7.74 -4.35 -3.64
C GLN A 181 -8.68 -3.14 -3.77
N LEU A 182 -8.14 -1.98 -4.14
CA LEU A 182 -8.92 -0.77 -4.34
C LEU A 182 -10.03 -0.99 -5.40
N LEU A 183 -9.70 -1.73 -6.45
CA LEU A 183 -10.67 -2.14 -7.47
C LEU A 183 -11.76 -3.03 -6.88
N LEU A 184 -11.38 -4.10 -6.17
CA LEU A 184 -12.34 -5.03 -5.56
C LEU A 184 -13.25 -4.32 -4.55
N SER A 185 -12.69 -3.51 -3.66
CA SER A 185 -13.44 -2.72 -2.69
C SER A 185 -14.41 -1.75 -3.36
N ALA A 186 -14.04 -1.14 -4.50
CA ALA A 186 -14.92 -0.24 -5.25
C ALA A 186 -16.06 -0.97 -6.00
N LEU A 187 -15.86 -2.23 -6.40
CA LEU A 187 -16.86 -3.00 -7.12
C LEU A 187 -17.89 -3.66 -6.21
N MET A 188 -17.49 -3.98 -4.98
CA MET A 188 -18.29 -4.79 -4.05
C MET A 188 -18.97 -3.94 -2.97
N LYS A 189 -20.28 -4.13 -2.81
CA LYS A 189 -21.06 -3.48 -1.72
C LYS A 189 -20.73 -4.08 -0.34
N ASN A 190 -20.45 -5.38 -0.29
CA ASN A 190 -20.00 -6.06 0.91
C ASN A 190 -18.48 -5.91 1.04
N GLN A 191 -18.02 -5.06 1.96
CA GLN A 191 -16.59 -4.78 2.18
C GLN A 191 -15.83 -5.95 2.84
N ALA A 192 -16.52 -6.89 3.50
CA ALA A 192 -15.86 -8.01 4.17
C ALA A 192 -15.17 -8.96 3.18
N LEU A 193 -15.73 -9.12 1.98
CA LEU A 193 -15.21 -10.07 0.99
C LEU A 193 -13.94 -9.56 0.28
N PRO A 194 -13.88 -8.32 -0.25
CA PRO A 194 -12.62 -7.73 -0.70
C PRO A 194 -11.56 -7.78 0.38
N LEU A 195 -11.90 -7.42 1.63
CA LEU A 195 -10.93 -7.41 2.71
C LEU A 195 -10.37 -8.81 3.00
N ALA A 196 -11.21 -9.84 3.06
CA ALA A 196 -10.77 -11.22 3.22
C ALA A 196 -9.82 -11.65 2.08
N VAL A 197 -10.16 -11.32 0.83
CA VAL A 197 -9.29 -11.60 -0.33
C VAL A 197 -7.95 -10.88 -0.19
N GLY A 198 -7.95 -9.59 0.16
CA GLY A 198 -6.73 -8.79 0.34
C GLY A 198 -5.83 -9.25 1.49
N ILE A 199 -6.39 -9.89 2.53
CA ILE A 199 -5.63 -10.46 3.65
C ILE A 199 -5.02 -11.82 3.29
N ILE A 200 -5.78 -12.67 2.60
CA ILE A 200 -5.37 -14.04 2.28
C ILE A 200 -4.39 -14.04 1.10
N ALA A 201 -4.59 -13.15 0.12
CA ALA A 201 -3.78 -13.05 -1.09
C ALA A 201 -2.26 -12.99 -0.82
N PRO A 202 -1.74 -12.10 0.04
CA PRO A 202 -0.31 -12.02 0.34
C PRO A 202 0.25 -13.29 0.97
N MET A 203 -0.55 -14.01 1.77
CA MET A 203 -0.14 -15.26 2.40
C MET A 203 0.18 -16.34 1.35
N PHE A 204 -0.61 -16.38 0.27
CA PHE A 204 -0.34 -17.28 -0.85
C PHE A 204 0.99 -16.96 -1.55
N GLY A 205 1.32 -15.67 -1.71
CA GLY A 205 2.58 -15.26 -2.34
C GLY A 205 3.84 -15.57 -1.52
N MET A 206 3.69 -15.69 -0.19
CA MET A 206 4.79 -16.06 0.71
C MET A 206 4.98 -17.58 0.83
N VAL A 207 3.95 -18.38 0.54
CA VAL A 207 3.95 -19.84 0.74
C VAL A 207 4.08 -20.60 -0.58
N MET A 208 3.66 -20.00 -1.71
CA MET A 208 3.70 -20.65 -3.02
C MET A 208 4.96 -20.28 -3.80
N SER A 209 6.02 -21.03 -3.58
CA SER A 209 7.28 -20.97 -4.35
C SER A 209 7.14 -21.20 -5.85
N GLU A 210 6.07 -21.90 -6.24
CA GLU A 210 5.85 -22.36 -7.61
C GLU A 210 5.16 -21.33 -8.51
N ILE A 211 4.61 -20.24 -7.95
CA ILE A 211 3.96 -19.21 -8.78
C ILE A 211 5.00 -18.27 -9.39
N PRO A 212 4.86 -17.82 -10.65
CA PRO A 212 5.84 -16.94 -11.27
C PRO A 212 6.14 -15.66 -10.46
N ALA A 213 7.43 -15.33 -10.29
CA ALA A 213 7.92 -14.23 -9.44
C ALA A 213 7.42 -12.83 -9.84
N TRP A 214 7.01 -12.65 -11.10
CA TRP A 214 6.46 -11.38 -11.61
C TRP A 214 4.97 -11.17 -11.28
N LEU A 215 4.30 -12.13 -10.64
CA LEU A 215 2.91 -12.01 -10.25
C LEU A 215 2.73 -11.08 -9.03
N PRO A 216 1.63 -10.30 -8.97
CA PRO A 216 1.39 -9.30 -7.91
C PRO A 216 1.56 -9.83 -6.49
N TRP A 217 1.12 -11.06 -6.26
CA TRP A 217 1.13 -11.73 -4.97
C TRP A 217 2.54 -12.06 -4.48
N ARG A 218 3.48 -12.35 -5.39
CA ARG A 218 4.85 -12.75 -5.07
C ARG A 218 5.85 -11.58 -5.12
N LEU A 219 5.49 -10.47 -5.78
CA LEU A 219 6.39 -9.31 -5.90
C LEU A 219 6.87 -8.76 -4.56
N VAL A 220 6.04 -8.77 -3.50
CA VAL A 220 6.41 -8.21 -2.19
C VAL A 220 7.47 -9.05 -1.49
N SER A 221 7.34 -10.38 -1.51
CA SER A 221 8.36 -11.29 -0.95
C SER A 221 9.67 -11.16 -1.73
N GLU A 222 9.61 -11.18 -3.06
CA GLU A 222 10.79 -11.00 -3.93
C GLU A 222 11.50 -9.65 -3.69
N ALA A 223 10.72 -8.57 -3.57
CA ALA A 223 11.27 -7.26 -3.27
C ALA A 223 11.98 -7.23 -1.92
N MET A 224 11.44 -7.95 -0.92
CA MET A 224 12.07 -8.06 0.38
C MET A 224 13.36 -8.88 0.30
N THR A 225 13.34 -10.03 -0.36
CA THR A 225 14.54 -10.86 -0.54
C THR A 225 15.68 -10.08 -1.20
N VAL A 226 15.38 -9.31 -2.25
CA VAL A 226 16.39 -8.47 -2.90
C VAL A 226 16.82 -7.30 -2.01
N ALA A 227 15.92 -6.70 -1.23
CA ALA A 227 16.24 -5.61 -0.31
C ALA A 227 17.22 -6.05 0.80
N VAL A 228 17.09 -7.28 1.28
CA VAL A 228 17.93 -7.84 2.35
C VAL A 228 19.23 -8.48 1.81
N GLY A 229 19.31 -8.73 0.49
CA GLY A 229 20.52 -9.25 -0.16
C GLY A 229 20.54 -10.77 -0.31
N GLY A 230 19.38 -11.42 -0.38
CA GLY A 230 19.25 -12.85 -0.66
C GLY A 230 19.30 -13.78 0.53
N ALA A 231 19.57 -13.26 1.73
CA ALA A 231 19.37 -13.95 3.00
C ALA A 231 18.14 -13.33 3.67
N GLY A 232 17.05 -14.08 3.82
CA GLY A 232 15.81 -13.61 4.46
C GLY A 232 14.67 -13.27 3.48
N ALA A 233 13.45 -13.56 3.93
CA ALA A 233 12.13 -13.41 3.29
C ALA A 233 11.73 -14.47 2.27
N VAL A 234 12.28 -15.68 2.39
CA VAL A 234 12.10 -16.77 1.44
C VAL A 234 11.58 -17.99 2.22
N GLY A 235 10.51 -18.63 1.76
CA GLY A 235 10.00 -19.85 2.37
C GLY A 235 11.07 -20.95 2.40
N PRO A 236 10.99 -21.96 3.29
CA PRO A 236 11.97 -23.04 3.32
C PRO A 236 12.12 -23.71 1.93
N GLY A 237 13.30 -23.57 1.30
CA GLY A 237 13.63 -24.19 0.01
C GLY A 237 13.48 -23.31 -1.24
N GLU A 238 13.02 -22.06 -1.11
CA GLU A 238 12.99 -21.13 -2.25
C GLU A 238 14.38 -20.53 -2.51
N THR A 239 14.78 -20.44 -3.79
CA THR A 239 15.97 -19.72 -4.25
C THR A 239 15.59 -18.35 -4.78
N LEU A 240 16.50 -17.38 -4.72
CA LEU A 240 16.38 -16.09 -5.43
C LEU A 240 15.82 -16.32 -6.84
N SER A 241 14.63 -15.78 -7.13
CA SER A 241 13.96 -15.95 -8.43
C SER A 241 14.74 -15.38 -9.63
N GLY A 242 15.83 -14.67 -9.36
CA GLY A 242 16.68 -14.00 -10.35
C GLY A 242 16.14 -12.64 -10.81
N LEU A 243 15.01 -12.15 -10.27
CA LEU A 243 14.52 -10.82 -10.61
C LEU A 243 15.39 -9.72 -9.99
N SER A 244 15.94 -8.86 -10.85
CA SER A 244 16.63 -7.65 -10.45
C SER A 244 15.65 -6.60 -9.87
N PRO A 245 16.13 -5.65 -9.04
CA PRO A 245 15.30 -4.57 -8.50
C PRO A 245 14.50 -3.81 -9.58
N THR A 246 15.10 -3.61 -10.76
CA THR A 246 14.45 -2.93 -11.88
C THR A 246 13.33 -3.75 -12.51
N GLN A 247 13.49 -5.07 -12.59
CA GLN A 247 12.44 -5.98 -13.08
C GLN A 247 11.25 -6.03 -12.11
N ILE A 248 11.50 -6.02 -10.81
CA ILE A 248 10.44 -5.93 -9.79
C ILE A 248 9.67 -4.62 -9.96
N ALA A 249 10.38 -3.48 -10.02
CA ALA A 249 9.74 -2.18 -10.21
C ALA A 249 8.95 -2.10 -11.53
N ALA A 250 9.48 -2.67 -12.62
CA ALA A 250 8.81 -2.72 -13.91
C ALA A 250 7.55 -3.60 -13.88
N ALA A 251 7.62 -4.79 -13.27
CA ALA A 251 6.48 -5.68 -13.11
C ALA A 251 5.39 -5.03 -12.23
N SER A 252 5.78 -4.38 -11.12
CA SER A 252 4.87 -3.62 -10.29
C SER A 252 4.20 -2.49 -11.06
N GLY A 253 4.97 -1.71 -11.83
CA GLY A 253 4.44 -0.65 -12.68
C GLY A 253 3.44 -1.17 -13.71
N ALA A 254 3.75 -2.27 -14.39
CA ALA A 254 2.86 -2.89 -15.37
C ALA A 254 1.53 -3.32 -14.74
N TRP A 255 1.56 -4.00 -13.60
CA TRP A 255 0.34 -4.41 -12.90
C TRP A 255 -0.48 -3.25 -12.35
N VAL A 256 0.18 -2.22 -11.81
CA VAL A 256 -0.49 -0.98 -11.38
C VAL A 256 -1.22 -0.34 -12.56
N LEU A 257 -0.57 -0.23 -13.72
CA LEU A 257 -1.21 0.30 -14.92
C LEU A 257 -2.43 -0.52 -15.31
N VAL A 258 -2.33 -1.85 -15.31
CA VAL A 258 -3.47 -2.75 -15.62
C VAL A 258 -4.62 -2.53 -14.63
N PHE A 259 -4.39 -2.65 -13.32
CA PHE A 259 -5.48 -2.58 -12.35
C PHE A 259 -6.08 -1.17 -12.22
N VAL A 260 -5.27 -0.12 -12.32
CA VAL A 260 -5.75 1.26 -12.26
C VAL A 260 -6.55 1.63 -13.50
N THR A 261 -6.11 1.23 -14.70
CA THR A 261 -6.86 1.49 -15.94
C THR A 261 -8.16 0.69 -15.98
N VAL A 262 -8.15 -0.59 -15.59
CA VAL A 262 -9.36 -1.41 -15.48
C VAL A 262 -10.34 -0.78 -14.50
N GLY A 263 -9.90 -0.37 -13.31
CA GLY A 263 -10.76 0.28 -12.34
C GLY A 263 -11.35 1.60 -12.83
N ALA A 264 -10.53 2.44 -13.44
CA ALA A 264 -10.97 3.70 -14.05
C ALA A 264 -12.02 3.48 -15.14
N VAL A 265 -11.82 2.51 -16.03
CA VAL A 265 -12.75 2.20 -17.14
C VAL A 265 -14.05 1.59 -16.61
N VAL A 266 -14.00 0.65 -15.67
CA VAL A 266 -15.20 0.02 -15.13
C VAL A 266 -16.07 1.03 -14.39
N LEU A 267 -15.47 1.94 -13.63
CA LEU A 267 -16.18 3.00 -12.91
C LEU A 267 -16.75 4.07 -13.86
N ALA A 268 -16.07 4.36 -14.97
CA ALA A 268 -16.58 5.24 -16.01
C ALA A 268 -17.76 4.61 -16.78
N ARG A 269 -17.74 3.30 -17.06
CA ARG A 269 -18.87 2.62 -17.75
C ARG A 269 -20.15 2.56 -16.91
N ARG A 270 -20.03 2.61 -15.58
CA ARG A 270 -21.18 2.78 -14.67
C ARG A 270 -21.79 4.19 -14.73
N GLU A 271 -21.33 5.10 -15.60
CA GLU A 271 -21.94 6.40 -15.88
C GLU A 271 -23.16 6.34 -16.82
N ILE A 272 -23.34 5.24 -17.57
CA ILE A 272 -24.32 5.17 -18.69
C ILE A 272 -25.62 4.44 -18.32
N ARG A 273 -25.71 3.84 -17.13
CA ARG A 273 -26.92 3.14 -16.63
C ARG A 273 -27.45 3.83 -15.40
#